data_AF-A0A494ZWV6-F1
#
_entry.id   AF-A0A494ZWV6-F1
#
_cell.length_a   1.000
_cell.length_b   1.000
_cell.length_c   1.000
_cell.angle_alpha   90.00
_cell.angle_beta   90.00
_cell.angle_gamma   90.00
#
_symmetry.space_group_name_H-M   'P 1'
#
loop_
_entity.id
_entity.type
_entity.pdbx_description
1 polymer ?
#
loop_
_entity_poly.entity_id
_entity_poly.type
_entity_poly.pdbx_seq_one_letter_code
_entity_poly.pdbx_strand_id
1 'polypeptide(L)'
;MITIFNRKELSITLDMKRQSEIREILSANNIEYVVKTTNLQSATVVGSQRAYTGNYGINQDYSYEYKIYVRKKDFDKAVCLIN
;
A
#
# COMPACT_ATOMS: atom_id res chain seq x y z
N MET A 1 1.22 -14.28 -9.16
CA MET A 1 1.97 -13.08 -9.60
C MET A 1 1.00 -12.00 -10.03
N ILE A 2 0.99 -10.88 -9.31
CA ILE A 2 0.16 -9.72 -9.61
C ILE A 2 0.89 -8.80 -10.59
N THR A 3 0.34 -8.64 -11.78
CA THR A 3 0.85 -7.68 -12.79
C THR A 3 0.11 -6.35 -12.70
N ILE A 4 0.74 -5.28 -13.18
CA ILE A 4 0.17 -3.92 -13.17
C ILE A 4 -1.17 -3.85 -13.90
N PHE A 5 -1.39 -4.70 -14.92
CA PHE A 5 -2.63 -4.75 -15.71
C PHE A 5 -3.79 -5.51 -15.03
N ASN A 6 -3.47 -6.49 -14.18
CA ASN A 6 -4.45 -7.38 -13.54
C ASN A 6 -4.71 -7.07 -12.06
N ARG A 7 -4.14 -5.98 -11.54
CA ARG A 7 -4.37 -5.50 -10.18
C ARG A 7 -5.47 -4.44 -10.14
N LYS A 8 -6.14 -4.34 -9.00
CA LYS A 8 -7.12 -3.30 -8.66
C LYS A 8 -6.79 -2.76 -7.28
N GLU A 9 -6.94 -1.46 -7.11
CA GLU A 9 -6.76 -0.80 -5.82
C GLU A 9 -7.89 -1.21 -4.88
N LEU A 10 -7.54 -1.70 -3.70
CA LEU A 10 -8.47 -2.16 -2.68
C LEU A 10 -8.74 -1.06 -1.66
N SER A 11 -7.66 -0.49 -1.11
CA SER A 11 -7.73 0.51 -0.07
C SER A 11 -6.44 1.33 -0.04
N ILE A 12 -6.59 2.61 0.32
CA ILE A 12 -5.50 3.52 0.62
C ILE A 12 -5.64 3.87 2.11
N THR A 13 -4.59 3.61 2.89
CA THR A 13 -4.55 3.99 4.30
C THR A 13 -3.26 4.73 4.62
N LEU A 14 -3.35 5.72 5.50
CA LEU A 14 -2.20 6.43 6.07
C LEU A 14 -1.77 5.80 7.41
N ASP A 15 -2.63 4.97 8.00
CA ASP A 15 -2.39 4.31 9.27
C ASP A 15 -1.73 2.93 9.06
N MET A 16 -0.56 2.75 9.68
CA MET A 16 0.20 1.49 9.69
C MET A 16 -0.57 0.35 10.37
N LYS A 17 -1.36 0.64 11.41
CA LYS A 17 -2.18 -0.39 12.09
C LYS A 17 -3.23 -0.93 11.14
N ARG A 18 -3.98 -0.03 10.51
CA ARG A 18 -5.03 -0.40 9.56
C ARG A 18 -4.47 -1.12 8.32
N GLN A 19 -3.27 -0.75 7.88
CA GLN A 19 -2.57 -1.49 6.83
C GLN A 19 -2.24 -2.93 7.26
N SER A 20 -1.80 -3.12 8.51
CA SER A 20 -1.46 -4.43 9.06
C SER A 20 -2.69 -5.32 9.17
N GLU A 21 -3.82 -4.79 9.65
CA GLU A 21 -5.10 -5.50 9.73
C GLU A 21 -5.56 -5.99 8.35
N ILE A 22 -5.57 -5.12 7.34
CA ILE A 22 -5.97 -5.51 5.98
C ILE A 22 -5.03 -6.58 5.44
N ARG A 23 -3.72 -6.46 5.70
CA ARG A 23 -2.71 -7.43 5.27
C ARG A 23 -2.97 -8.80 5.89
N GLU A 24 -3.27 -8.84 7.18
CA GLU A 24 -3.58 -10.07 7.91
C GLU A 24 -4.85 -10.74 7.36
N ILE A 25 -5.92 -9.97 7.14
CA ILE A 25 -7.18 -10.48 6.56
C ILE A 25 -6.92 -11.10 5.18
N LEU A 26 -6.18 -10.39 4.31
CA LEU A 26 -5.87 -10.89 2.96
C LEU A 26 -5.00 -12.15 3.01
N SER A 27 -4.00 -12.18 3.89
CA SER A 27 -3.11 -13.34 4.08
C SER A 27 -3.87 -14.55 4.64
N ALA A 28 -4.76 -14.34 5.61
CA ALA A 28 -5.58 -15.40 6.20
C ALA A 28 -6.52 -16.05 5.18
N ASN A 29 -6.98 -15.28 4.18
CA ASN A 29 -7.84 -15.74 3.11
C ASN A 29 -7.07 -16.24 1.87
N ASN A 30 -5.73 -16.38 1.94
CA ASN A 30 -4.87 -16.75 0.81
C ASN A 30 -5.06 -15.87 -0.45
N ILE A 31 -5.42 -14.60 -0.25
CA ILE A 31 -5.58 -13.64 -1.34
C ILE A 31 -4.22 -13.02 -1.61
N GLU A 32 -3.75 -13.12 -2.85
CA GLU A 32 -2.51 -12.48 -3.26
C GLU A 32 -2.72 -10.94 -3.26
N TYR A 33 -1.80 -10.20 -2.65
CA TYR A 33 -1.86 -8.75 -2.55
C TYR A 33 -0.49 -8.09 -2.79
N VAL A 34 -0.50 -6.81 -3.16
CA VAL A 34 0.69 -5.98 -3.32
C VAL A 34 0.50 -4.71 -2.51
N VAL A 35 1.42 -4.44 -1.58
CA VAL A 35 1.43 -3.18 -0.82
C VAL A 35 2.44 -2.24 -1.45
N LYS A 36 2.00 -1.05 -1.84
CA LYS A 36 2.85 0.04 -2.30
C LYS A 36 2.86 1.13 -1.25
N THR A 37 3.97 1.21 -0.52
CA THR A 37 4.23 2.31 0.41
C THR A 37 4.79 3.49 -0.38
N THR A 38 4.08 4.60 -0.39
CA THR A 38 4.48 5.86 -1.00
C THR A 38 4.79 6.84 0.12
N ASN A 39 6.01 7.37 0.13
CA ASN A 39 6.36 8.44 1.06
C ASN A 39 5.91 9.77 0.44
N LEU A 40 4.89 10.40 1.03
CA LEU A 40 4.32 11.69 0.60
C LEU A 40 5.36 12.82 0.64
N GLN A 41 6.35 12.73 1.52
CA GLN A 41 7.42 13.73 1.64
C GLN A 41 8.53 13.54 0.61
N SER A 42 8.65 12.34 0.01
CA SER A 42 9.63 12.05 -1.04
C SER A 42 9.09 12.30 -2.45
N ALA A 43 7.86 12.81 -2.58
CA ALA A 43 7.17 13.00 -3.87
C ALA A 43 7.77 14.13 -4.74
N THR A 44 8.90 14.73 -4.35
CA THR A 44 9.55 15.80 -5.11
C THR A 44 10.38 15.30 -6.30
N VAL A 45 10.74 14.02 -6.43
CA VAL A 45 11.61 13.62 -7.55
C VAL A 45 11.15 12.33 -8.22
N VAL A 46 10.57 12.54 -9.40
CA VAL A 46 10.39 11.58 -10.48
C VAL A 46 11.68 10.77 -10.68
N GLY A 47 11.58 9.46 -10.57
CA GLY A 47 12.56 8.54 -11.16
C GLY A 47 13.79 8.22 -10.30
N SER A 48 13.82 6.98 -9.79
CA SER A 48 15.05 6.19 -9.68
C SER A 48 16.28 6.87 -9.03
N GLN A 49 16.34 6.95 -7.70
CA GLN A 49 17.60 6.87 -6.93
C GLN A 49 17.28 6.84 -5.42
N ARG A 50 17.29 5.63 -4.84
CA ARG A 50 17.35 5.46 -3.39
C ARG A 50 18.80 5.66 -2.93
N ALA A 51 19.18 6.89 -2.62
CA ALA A 51 20.40 7.16 -1.85
C ALA A 51 20.37 8.59 -1.26
N TYR A 52 20.40 8.67 0.07
CA TYR A 52 21.25 9.63 0.79
C TYR A 52 20.92 11.13 0.90
N THR A 53 19.65 11.54 1.07
CA THR A 53 19.39 12.90 1.56
C THR A 53 18.58 12.89 2.85
N GLY A 54 19.24 13.29 3.94
CA GLY A 54 18.69 13.35 5.29
C GLY A 54 17.46 14.26 5.36
N ASN A 55 16.41 13.75 5.99
CA ASN A 55 15.14 14.45 6.13
C ASN A 55 15.15 15.20 7.47
N TYR A 56 15.52 16.48 7.43
CA TYR A 56 15.49 17.37 8.60
C TYR A 56 14.05 17.85 8.86
N GLY A 57 13.54 17.58 10.08
CA GLY A 57 12.43 18.34 10.67
C GLY A 57 11.06 18.14 10.06
N ILE A 58 10.66 16.88 9.85
CA ILE A 58 9.54 16.55 9.00
C ILE A 58 8.62 15.58 9.76
N ASN A 59 7.38 16.02 10.05
CA ASN A 59 6.43 15.30 10.89
C ASN A 59 6.18 13.90 10.31
N GLN A 60 6.71 12.89 10.98
CA GLN A 60 6.79 11.52 10.49
C GLN A 60 5.43 10.79 10.53
N ASP A 61 4.49 11.32 11.32
CA ASP A 61 3.22 10.68 11.62
C ASP A 61 2.25 10.56 10.42
N TYR A 62 2.42 11.38 9.38
CA TYR A 62 1.59 11.34 8.16
C TYR A 62 2.40 11.18 6.87
N SER A 63 3.66 10.75 6.98
CA SER A 63 4.57 10.66 5.85
C SER A 63 4.25 9.54 4.87
N TYR A 64 3.56 8.50 5.32
CA TYR A 64 3.46 7.24 4.60
C TYR A 64 2.02 6.93 4.16
N GLU A 65 1.85 6.80 2.85
CA GLU A 65 0.62 6.33 2.22
C GLU A 65 0.80 4.88 1.80
N TYR A 66 -0.05 4.00 2.31
CA TYR A 66 -0.06 2.58 1.97
C TYR A 66 -1.20 2.28 1.00
N LYS A 67 -0.84 1.98 -0.25
CA LYS A 67 -1.81 1.53 -1.27
C LYS A 67 -1.79 0.02 -1.37
N ILE A 68 -2.93 -0.60 -1.13
CA ILE A 68 -3.08 -2.05 -1.20
C ILE A 68 -3.76 -2.40 -2.50
N TYR A 69 -3.12 -3.26 -3.29
CA TYR A 69 -3.63 -3.77 -4.54
C TYR A 69 -3.89 -5.27 -4.45
N VAL A 70 -5.01 -5.71 -5.00
CA VAL A 70 -5.38 -7.12 -5.12
C VAL A 70 -5.61 -7.48 -6.59
N ARG A 71 -5.71 -8.76 -6.92
CA ARG A 71 -6.12 -9.16 -8.27
C ARG A 71 -7.56 -8.71 -8.53
N LYS A 72 -7.86 -8.28 -9.76
CA LYS A 72 -9.23 -7.92 -10.18
C LYS A 72 -10.26 -9.01 -9.86
N LYS A 73 -9.87 -10.29 -9.99
CA LYS A 73 -10.74 -11.45 -9.71
C LYS A 73 -11.07 -11.64 -8.23
N ASP A 74 -10.17 -11.22 -7.35
CA ASP A 74 -10.29 -11.39 -5.91
C ASP A 74 -10.73 -10.09 -5.21
N PHE A 75 -10.94 -9.03 -5.98
CA PHE A 75 -11.37 -7.72 -5.48
C PHE A 75 -12.70 -7.80 -4.74
N ASP A 76 -13.71 -8.45 -5.32
CA ASP A 76 -15.03 -8.52 -4.69
C ASP A 76 -15.00 -9.32 -3.37
N LYS A 77 -14.18 -10.38 -3.31
CA LYS A 77 -13.92 -11.13 -2.07
C LYS A 77 -13.22 -10.25 -1.02
N ALA A 78 -12.18 -9.54 -1.44
CA ALA A 78 -11.41 -8.68 -0.55
C ALA A 78 -12.24 -7.51 -0.01
N VAL A 79 -13.13 -6.92 -0.82
CA VAL A 79 -14.07 -5.88 -0.37
C VAL A 79 -15.05 -6.45 0.65
N CYS A 80 -15.60 -7.64 0.41
CA CYS A 80 -16.50 -8.30 1.34
C CYS A 80 -15.84 -8.60 2.70
N LEU A 81 -14.54 -8.91 2.71
CA LEU A 81 -13.78 -9.23 3.92
C LEU A 81 -13.37 -8.01 4.76
N ILE A 82 -13.34 -6.83 4.15
CA ILE A 82 -12.91 -5.58 4.80
C ILE A 82 -14.12 -4.77 5.32
N ASN A 83 -15.32 -5.05 4.80
CA ASN A 83 -16.55 -4.33 5.12
C ASN A 83 -17.11 -4.63 6.51
#